data_AF-A0A177NGT0-F1
#
_entry.id   AF-A0A177NGT0-F1
#
_cell.length_a   1.000
_cell.length_b   1.000
_cell.length_c   1.000
_cell.angle_alpha   90.00
_cell.angle_beta   90.00
_cell.angle_gamma   90.00
#
_symmetry.space_group_name_H-M   'P 1'
#
loop_
_entity.id
_entity.type
_entity.pdbx_description
1 polymer ?
#
loop_
_entity_poly.entity_id
_entity_poly.type
_entity_poly.pdbx_seq_one_letter_code
_entity_poly.pdbx_strand_id
1 'polypeptide(L)'
;MFRPWRQLGECQHLIVSFSASRGLPKNKLSVGRPYSDNVNLGQKDFLRRYVDWQALPPNPELDAYRDGRSLHTHQWRKTFALYVIQVDSRMLPHISQHFKHLSLAMTEQGYIGRDPEIIEAMSDARARLTIRLLYEAATGDATYAGNMAPWLEAHRKSVRASMQDKTPAQILSDLEHEVVEHDFRIWFADHGKCLIELKPESARCHQIAGTTHWEDSNPNFQYREPSVCVGCECFLIDRESSGFWRKRYLDNHQAVLNAERIGRGNEFYVARQRARQAAAILHVLGEDVEENGHDA
;
A
#
# COMPACT_ATOMS: atom_id res chain seq x y z
N MET A 1 17.04 11.75 -22.63
CA MET A 1 16.41 12.89 -23.32
C MET A 1 17.04 14.24 -22.95
N PHE A 2 16.99 14.73 -21.70
CA PHE A 2 17.43 16.11 -21.38
C PHE A 2 18.94 16.34 -21.10
N ARG A 3 19.78 15.33 -21.23
CA ARG A 3 21.22 15.40 -20.84
C ARG A 3 21.99 16.61 -21.43
N PRO A 4 21.87 16.95 -22.72
CA PRO A 4 22.62 18.08 -23.30
C PRO A 4 22.25 19.43 -22.66
N TRP A 5 20.95 19.66 -22.41
CA TRP A 5 20.49 20.91 -21.82
C TRP A 5 20.76 20.98 -20.31
N ARG A 6 20.80 19.84 -19.61
CA ARG A 6 21.25 19.80 -18.21
C ARG A 6 22.71 20.20 -18.05
N GLN A 7 23.55 19.79 -19.00
CA GLN A 7 24.95 20.21 -19.06
C GLN A 7 25.06 21.70 -19.39
N LEU A 8 24.30 22.18 -20.39
CA LEU A 8 24.25 23.61 -20.76
C LEU A 8 23.77 24.51 -19.61
N GLY A 9 22.76 24.07 -18.86
CA GLY A 9 22.18 24.79 -17.74
C GLY A 9 22.90 24.56 -16.40
N GLU A 10 23.91 23.70 -16.37
CA GLU A 10 24.58 23.23 -15.15
C GLU A 10 23.60 22.82 -14.03
N CYS A 11 22.56 22.05 -14.38
CA CYS A 11 21.51 21.66 -13.44
C CYS A 11 21.37 20.15 -13.28
N GLN A 12 21.00 19.71 -12.08
CA GLN A 12 20.85 18.30 -11.72
C GLN A 12 19.40 17.78 -11.86
N HIS A 13 18.45 18.62 -12.27
CA HIS A 13 17.05 18.24 -12.41
C HIS A 13 16.87 17.19 -13.51
N LEU A 14 16.00 16.20 -13.32
CA LEU A 14 15.73 15.17 -14.34
C LEU A 14 15.08 15.77 -15.61
N ILE A 15 14.18 16.74 -15.39
CA ILE A 15 13.44 17.50 -16.42
C ILE A 15 13.85 18.96 -16.28
N VAL A 16 13.98 19.67 -17.40
CA VAL A 16 14.33 21.10 -17.45
C VAL A 16 13.27 21.88 -18.23
N SER A 17 13.10 23.15 -17.90
CA SER A 17 12.28 24.08 -18.68
C SER A 17 13.14 24.97 -19.56
N PHE A 18 12.60 25.32 -20.72
CA PHE A 18 13.23 26.23 -21.66
C PHE A 18 12.53 27.59 -21.60
N SER A 19 13.31 28.66 -21.48
CA SER A 19 12.80 30.04 -21.53
C SER A 19 13.21 30.77 -22.81
N ALA A 20 13.82 30.06 -23.77
CA ALA A 20 14.17 30.60 -25.07
C ALA A 20 12.91 30.95 -25.86
N SER A 21 12.80 32.19 -26.33
CA SER A 21 11.64 32.70 -27.08
C SER A 21 11.49 32.06 -28.47
N ARG A 22 12.58 31.52 -29.05
CA ARG A 22 12.58 30.76 -30.29
C ARG A 22 13.62 29.64 -30.28
N GLY A 23 13.18 28.45 -30.66
CA GLY A 23 14.05 27.29 -30.83
C GLY A 23 14.55 26.68 -29.52
N LEU A 24 15.57 25.82 -29.64
CA LEU A 24 16.18 25.16 -28.49
C LEU A 24 17.13 26.12 -27.74
N PRO A 25 17.29 25.97 -26.41
CA PRO A 25 18.22 26.77 -25.63
C PRO A 25 19.66 26.65 -26.16
N LYS A 26 20.33 27.80 -26.31
CA LYS A 26 21.75 27.88 -26.71
C LYS A 26 22.65 28.45 -25.61
N ASN A 27 22.08 28.93 -24.52
CA ASN A 27 22.81 29.50 -23.40
C ASN A 27 22.26 28.96 -22.07
N LYS A 28 23.08 29.08 -21.02
CA LYS A 28 22.78 28.59 -19.66
C LYS A 28 21.51 29.22 -19.08
N LEU A 29 21.31 30.53 -19.29
CA LEU A 29 20.16 31.28 -18.74
C LEU A 29 18.81 30.84 -19.32
N SER A 30 18.84 30.21 -20.49
CA SER A 30 17.64 29.68 -21.16
C SER A 30 17.24 28.28 -20.70
N VAL A 31 17.98 27.67 -19.77
CA VAL A 31 17.65 26.37 -19.17
C VAL A 31 17.42 26.56 -17.67
N GLY A 32 16.21 26.25 -17.22
CA GLY A 32 15.80 26.45 -15.84
C GLY A 32 15.15 25.23 -15.20
N ARG A 33 14.81 25.38 -13.92
CA ARG A 33 14.02 24.40 -13.17
C ARG A 33 12.66 24.16 -13.86
N PRO A 34 12.10 22.95 -13.78
CA PRO A 34 10.77 22.67 -14.29
C PRO A 34 9.72 23.47 -13.51
N TYR A 35 8.83 24.15 -14.23
CA TYR A 35 7.63 24.79 -13.66
C TYR A 35 6.42 23.88 -13.84
N SER A 36 5.51 23.86 -12.86
CA SER A 36 4.29 23.06 -12.91
C SER A 36 3.47 23.32 -14.17
N ASP A 37 3.43 24.58 -14.64
CA ASP A 37 2.70 24.96 -15.85
C ASP A 37 3.31 24.38 -17.12
N ASN A 38 4.64 24.35 -17.22
CA ASN A 38 5.33 23.78 -18.37
C ASN A 38 5.17 22.25 -18.43
N VAL A 39 5.17 21.59 -17.27
CA VAL A 39 4.88 20.16 -17.17
C VAL A 39 3.42 19.89 -17.58
N ASN A 40 2.48 20.71 -17.10
CA ASN A 40 1.06 20.60 -17.47
C ASN A 40 0.86 20.77 -18.97
N LEU A 41 1.49 21.78 -19.58
CA LEU A 41 1.43 22.03 -21.02
C LEU A 41 1.98 20.84 -21.82
N GLY A 42 3.13 20.30 -21.41
CA GLY A 42 3.71 19.11 -22.05
C GLY A 42 2.81 17.88 -21.93
N GLN A 43 2.20 17.66 -20.76
CA GLN A 43 1.23 16.58 -20.53
C GLN A 43 -0.02 16.72 -21.41
N LYS A 44 -0.59 17.93 -21.50
CA LYS A 44 -1.74 18.23 -22.36
C LYS A 44 -1.40 18.02 -23.84
N ASP A 45 -0.22 18.46 -24.26
CA ASP A 45 0.22 18.34 -25.64
C ASP A 45 0.48 16.88 -26.02
N PHE A 46 1.04 16.08 -25.11
CA PHE A 46 1.16 14.64 -25.29
C PHE A 46 -0.21 14.00 -25.51
N LEU A 47 -1.17 14.18 -24.61
CA LEU A 47 -2.46 13.51 -24.75
C LEU A 47 -3.26 14.02 -25.95
N ARG A 48 -3.16 15.30 -26.32
CA ARG A 48 -3.77 15.80 -27.56
C ARG A 48 -3.27 15.06 -28.80
N ARG A 49 -2.00 14.66 -28.81
CA ARG A 49 -1.37 14.00 -29.97
C ARG A 49 -1.56 12.48 -30.00
N TYR A 50 -1.71 11.86 -28.83
CA TYR A 50 -1.66 10.40 -28.70
C TYR A 50 -2.93 9.76 -28.17
N VAL A 51 -3.94 10.54 -27.76
CA VAL A 51 -5.25 10.02 -27.34
C VAL A 51 -6.30 10.40 -28.39
N ASP A 52 -7.10 9.42 -28.78
CA ASP A 52 -8.30 9.67 -29.58
C ASP A 52 -9.44 10.15 -28.67
N TRP A 53 -9.57 11.46 -28.57
CA TRP A 53 -10.61 12.10 -27.76
C TRP A 53 -12.03 11.95 -28.33
N GLN A 54 -12.15 11.59 -29.61
CA GLN A 54 -13.44 11.36 -30.25
C GLN A 54 -14.01 9.98 -29.91
N ALA A 55 -13.15 9.04 -29.50
CA ALA A 55 -13.54 7.73 -29.00
C ALA A 55 -14.12 7.75 -27.57
N LEU A 56 -14.10 8.90 -26.87
CA LEU A 56 -14.69 9.01 -25.54
C LEU A 56 -16.22 8.85 -25.58
N PRO A 57 -16.81 8.00 -24.70
CA PRO A 57 -18.25 7.78 -24.67
C PRO A 57 -18.99 9.10 -24.38
N PRO A 58 -20.22 9.26 -24.88
CA PRO A 58 -21.04 10.43 -24.59
C PRO A 58 -21.39 10.46 -23.09
N ASN A 59 -20.73 11.36 -22.37
CA ASN A 59 -20.95 11.60 -20.95
C ASN A 59 -20.76 13.11 -20.67
N PRO A 60 -21.77 13.81 -20.12
CA PRO A 60 -21.68 15.24 -19.78
C PRO A 60 -20.50 15.62 -18.88
N GLU A 61 -20.03 14.69 -18.04
CA GLU A 61 -18.85 14.91 -17.19
C GLU A 61 -17.52 14.81 -17.96
N LEU A 62 -17.51 14.07 -19.08
CA LEU A 62 -16.35 13.86 -19.94
C LEU A 62 -16.25 14.89 -21.07
N ASP A 63 -17.32 15.61 -21.38
CA ASP A 63 -17.36 16.59 -22.46
C ASP A 63 -16.32 17.69 -22.27
N ALA A 64 -16.05 18.08 -21.02
CA ALA A 64 -14.99 19.03 -20.68
C ALA A 64 -13.58 18.53 -21.07
N TYR A 65 -13.38 17.22 -21.23
CA TYR A 65 -12.07 16.62 -21.51
C TYR A 65 -11.84 16.30 -22.99
N ARG A 66 -12.86 16.43 -23.86
CA ARG A 66 -12.79 16.05 -25.30
C ARG A 66 -11.73 16.79 -26.13
N ASP A 67 -11.14 17.85 -25.61
CA ASP A 67 -10.05 18.58 -26.27
C ASP A 67 -8.72 18.53 -25.50
N GLY A 68 -8.67 17.73 -24.42
CA GLY A 68 -7.54 17.57 -23.52
C GLY A 68 -7.21 18.81 -22.68
N ARG A 69 -8.00 19.89 -22.72
CA ARG A 69 -7.68 21.16 -22.04
C ARG A 69 -8.02 21.16 -20.57
N SER A 70 -9.04 20.41 -20.16
CA SER A 70 -9.50 20.35 -18.76
C SER A 70 -8.67 19.43 -17.87
N LEU A 71 -7.55 18.93 -18.38
CA LEU A 71 -6.60 18.16 -17.57
C LEU A 71 -5.73 19.06 -16.69
N HIS A 72 -5.46 18.58 -15.48
CA HIS A 72 -4.61 19.26 -14.51
C HIS A 72 -3.49 18.34 -14.02
N THR A 73 -2.34 18.93 -13.66
CA THR A 73 -1.18 18.21 -13.10
C THR A 73 -1.52 17.35 -11.88
N HIS A 74 -2.50 17.78 -11.07
CA HIS A 74 -2.96 16.99 -9.93
C HIS A 74 -3.69 15.70 -10.32
N GLN A 75 -4.32 15.62 -11.50
CA GLN A 75 -4.96 14.39 -11.97
C GLN A 75 -3.91 13.33 -12.32
N TRP A 76 -2.78 13.73 -12.89
CA TRP A 76 -1.65 12.82 -13.14
C TRP A 76 -1.03 12.25 -11.87
N ARG A 77 -1.01 13.05 -10.79
CA ARG A 77 -0.61 12.55 -9.46
C ARG A 77 -1.49 11.39 -9.03
N LYS A 78 -2.80 11.46 -9.30
CA LYS A 78 -3.71 10.33 -9.05
C LYS A 78 -3.36 9.14 -9.95
N THR A 79 -3.30 9.32 -11.27
CA THR A 79 -2.98 8.25 -12.23
C THR A 79 -1.68 7.52 -11.88
N PHE A 80 -0.63 8.24 -11.48
CA PHE A 80 0.63 7.64 -11.05
C PHE A 80 0.48 6.77 -9.79
N ALA A 81 -0.16 7.29 -8.74
CA ALA A 81 -0.36 6.52 -7.52
C ALA A 81 -1.20 5.28 -7.76
N LEU A 82 -2.22 5.39 -8.61
CA LEU A 82 -3.09 4.28 -8.98
C LEU A 82 -2.34 3.19 -9.71
N TYR A 83 -1.56 3.56 -10.73
CA TYR A 83 -0.71 2.62 -11.44
C TYR A 83 0.24 1.87 -10.48
N VAL A 84 0.89 2.60 -9.57
CA VAL A 84 1.81 1.99 -8.60
C VAL A 84 1.10 1.06 -7.62
N ILE A 85 -0.09 1.45 -7.12
CA ILE A 85 -0.89 0.62 -6.21
C ILE A 85 -1.47 -0.61 -6.93
N GLN A 86 -1.83 -0.50 -8.21
CA GLN A 86 -2.27 -1.62 -9.05
C GLN A 86 -1.15 -2.64 -9.28
N VAL A 87 0.09 -2.18 -9.39
CA VAL A 87 1.27 -3.04 -9.57
C VAL A 87 1.69 -3.69 -8.24
N ASP A 88 1.72 -2.94 -7.14
CA ASP A 88 2.03 -3.46 -5.80
C ASP A 88 1.29 -2.65 -4.73
N SER A 89 0.28 -3.27 -4.12
CA SER A 89 -0.56 -2.63 -3.10
C SER A 89 0.20 -2.26 -1.83
N ARG A 90 1.37 -2.88 -1.57
CA ARG A 90 2.28 -2.54 -0.46
C ARG A 90 2.97 -1.19 -0.68
N MET A 91 2.87 -0.61 -1.88
CA MET A 91 3.47 0.71 -2.17
C MET A 91 2.70 1.87 -1.56
N LEU A 92 1.54 1.63 -0.95
CA LEU A 92 0.69 2.67 -0.39
C LEU A 92 1.38 3.59 0.65
N PRO A 93 2.21 3.07 1.58
CA PRO A 93 3.00 3.93 2.48
C PRO A 93 4.11 4.70 1.75
N HIS A 94 4.71 4.11 0.72
CA HIS A 94 5.70 4.77 -0.12
C HIS A 94 5.10 5.88 -0.97
N ILE A 95 3.87 5.68 -1.48
CA ILE A 95 3.10 6.72 -2.16
C ILE A 95 2.79 7.85 -1.17
N SER A 96 2.32 7.55 0.05
CA SER A 96 2.10 8.56 1.10
C SER A 96 3.35 9.42 1.34
N GLN A 97 4.53 8.78 1.46
CA GLN A 97 5.81 9.46 1.67
C GLN A 97 6.26 10.27 0.44
N HIS A 98 6.11 9.72 -0.76
CA HIS A 98 6.45 10.37 -2.03
C HIS A 98 5.62 11.67 -2.20
N PHE A 99 4.38 11.60 -1.79
CA PHE A 99 3.40 12.67 -1.87
C PHE A 99 3.39 13.62 -0.67
N LYS A 100 4.17 13.33 0.36
CA LYS A 100 4.24 14.11 1.61
C LYS A 100 2.87 14.28 2.25
N HIS A 101 2.04 13.24 2.16
CA HIS A 101 0.75 13.23 2.86
C HIS A 101 0.99 13.20 4.37
N LEU A 102 0.12 13.89 5.13
CA LEU A 102 0.24 13.99 6.58
C LEU A 102 -0.09 12.67 7.28
N SER A 103 -0.83 11.77 6.62
CA SER A 103 -1.14 10.43 7.11
C SER A 103 -1.32 9.43 5.98
N LEU A 104 -1.24 8.14 6.31
CA LEU A 104 -1.54 7.05 5.38
C LEU A 104 -3.03 7.04 4.99
N ALA A 105 -3.91 7.36 5.93
CA ALA A 105 -5.35 7.47 5.72
C ALA A 105 -5.71 8.49 4.62
N MET A 106 -4.96 9.59 4.48
CA MET A 106 -5.16 10.54 3.38
C MET A 106 -4.86 9.92 2.01
N THR A 107 -3.87 9.04 1.92
CA THR A 107 -3.54 8.32 0.69
C THR A 107 -4.61 7.27 0.40
N GLU A 108 -5.01 6.50 1.39
CA GLU A 108 -6.06 5.48 1.26
C GLU A 108 -7.39 6.11 0.81
N GLN A 109 -7.84 7.15 1.50
CA GLN A 109 -9.11 7.82 1.19
C GLN A 109 -9.09 8.55 -0.17
N GLY A 110 -7.94 9.09 -0.57
CA GLY A 110 -7.78 9.85 -1.81
C GLY A 110 -7.81 8.99 -3.08
N TYR A 111 -7.54 7.69 -2.96
CA TYR A 111 -7.36 6.79 -4.11
C TYR A 111 -8.24 5.53 -4.07
N ILE A 112 -8.67 5.06 -2.90
CA ILE A 112 -9.40 3.79 -2.75
C ILE A 112 -10.93 3.99 -2.76
N GLY A 113 -11.43 5.18 -2.41
CA GLY A 113 -12.83 5.34 -2.02
C GLY A 113 -13.80 5.99 -3.03
N ARG A 114 -13.44 6.27 -4.29
CA ARG A 114 -14.28 7.12 -5.17
C ARG A 114 -14.39 6.74 -6.65
N ASP A 115 -13.69 5.74 -7.14
CA ASP A 115 -13.62 5.45 -8.59
C ASP A 115 -13.87 3.95 -8.85
N PRO A 116 -14.96 3.59 -9.54
CA PRO A 116 -15.34 2.20 -9.81
C PRO A 116 -14.27 1.38 -10.55
N GLU A 117 -13.58 1.95 -11.54
CA GLU A 117 -12.55 1.23 -12.32
C GLU A 117 -11.32 0.92 -11.45
N ILE A 118 -11.02 1.82 -10.50
CA ILE A 118 -9.96 1.63 -9.52
C ILE A 118 -10.37 0.59 -8.49
N ILE A 119 -11.62 0.60 -8.05
CA ILE A 119 -12.17 -0.42 -7.16
C ILE A 119 -12.08 -1.79 -7.83
N GLU A 120 -12.43 -1.89 -9.11
CA GLU A 120 -12.36 -3.14 -9.90
C GLU A 120 -10.92 -3.62 -10.08
N ALA A 121 -10.00 -2.78 -10.58
CA ALA A 121 -8.60 -3.15 -10.74
C ALA A 121 -7.91 -3.49 -9.40
N MET A 122 -8.28 -2.81 -8.31
CA MET A 122 -7.82 -3.17 -6.97
C MET A 122 -8.48 -4.44 -6.47
N SER A 123 -9.74 -4.71 -6.84
CA SER A 123 -10.43 -5.96 -6.55
C SER A 123 -9.70 -7.12 -7.21
N ASP A 124 -9.32 -6.99 -8.48
CA ASP A 124 -8.53 -8.00 -9.20
C ASP A 124 -7.17 -8.24 -8.55
N ALA A 125 -6.45 -7.17 -8.20
CA ALA A 125 -5.15 -7.29 -7.52
C ALA A 125 -5.29 -7.91 -6.12
N ARG A 126 -6.33 -7.54 -5.37
CA ARG A 126 -6.64 -8.13 -4.07
C ARG A 126 -7.04 -9.59 -4.21
N ALA A 127 -7.88 -9.94 -5.18
CA ALA A 127 -8.29 -11.30 -5.46
C ALA A 127 -7.06 -12.17 -5.72
N ARG A 128 -6.11 -11.71 -6.55
CA ARG A 128 -4.84 -12.42 -6.78
C ARG A 128 -4.02 -12.60 -5.49
N LEU A 129 -3.91 -11.58 -4.64
CA LEU A 129 -3.20 -11.68 -3.37
C LEU A 129 -3.92 -12.59 -2.37
N THR A 130 -5.25 -12.56 -2.34
CA THR A 130 -6.10 -13.46 -1.56
C THR A 130 -5.90 -14.90 -2.03
N ILE A 131 -6.00 -15.18 -3.33
CA ILE A 131 -5.75 -16.50 -3.92
C ILE A 131 -4.36 -16.99 -3.55
N ARG A 132 -3.33 -16.13 -3.67
CA ARG A 132 -1.96 -16.48 -3.29
C ARG A 132 -1.87 -16.84 -1.80
N LEU A 133 -2.45 -16.03 -0.91
CA LEU A 133 -2.44 -16.31 0.53
C LEU A 133 -3.16 -17.62 0.85
N LEU A 134 -4.34 -17.85 0.27
CA LEU A 134 -5.11 -19.08 0.48
C LEU A 134 -4.39 -20.31 -0.07
N TYR A 135 -3.75 -20.17 -1.24
CA TYR A 135 -2.93 -21.22 -1.83
C TYR A 135 -1.71 -21.54 -0.95
N GLU A 136 -0.98 -20.53 -0.48
CA GLU A 136 0.15 -20.70 0.43
C GLU A 136 -0.30 -21.29 1.78
N ALA A 137 -1.44 -20.87 2.30
CA ALA A 137 -2.02 -21.44 3.51
C ALA A 137 -2.38 -22.92 3.30
N ALA A 138 -2.99 -23.28 2.17
CA ALA A 138 -3.41 -24.65 1.91
C ALA A 138 -2.24 -25.62 1.64
N THR A 139 -1.29 -25.18 0.83
CA THR A 139 -0.23 -26.02 0.28
C THR A 139 1.09 -25.92 1.05
N GLY A 140 1.33 -24.81 1.75
CA GLY A 140 2.58 -24.52 2.43
C GLY A 140 2.58 -24.88 3.92
N ASP A 141 3.75 -24.71 4.51
CA ASP A 141 3.99 -24.75 5.96
C ASP A 141 4.22 -23.35 6.53
N ALA A 142 3.53 -22.36 5.94
CA ALA A 142 3.63 -20.97 6.33
C ALA A 142 3.20 -20.79 7.80
N THR A 143 4.01 -20.04 8.56
CA THR A 143 3.71 -19.69 9.94
C THR A 143 2.96 -18.37 9.99
N TYR A 144 1.84 -18.37 10.71
CA TYR A 144 0.99 -17.20 10.87
C TYR A 144 0.95 -16.74 12.33
N ALA A 145 0.95 -15.43 12.54
CA ALA A 145 0.71 -14.79 13.83
C ALA A 145 -0.56 -13.93 13.80
N GLY A 146 -0.97 -13.42 14.96
CA GLY A 146 -2.20 -12.64 15.14
C GLY A 146 -3.40 -13.50 15.52
N ASN A 147 -4.49 -12.84 15.91
CA ASN A 147 -5.66 -13.52 16.48
C ASN A 147 -6.49 -14.29 15.43
N MET A 148 -6.28 -14.02 14.14
CA MET A 148 -6.90 -14.79 13.06
C MET A 148 -6.11 -16.08 12.72
N ALA A 149 -4.85 -16.21 13.17
CA ALA A 149 -4.02 -17.37 12.84
C ALA A 149 -4.62 -18.72 13.30
N PRO A 150 -5.20 -18.85 14.52
CA PRO A 150 -5.83 -20.10 14.93
C PRO A 150 -7.04 -20.49 14.06
N TRP A 151 -7.81 -19.51 13.59
CA TRP A 151 -8.94 -19.76 12.69
C TRP A 151 -8.45 -20.27 11.35
N LEU A 152 -7.39 -19.66 10.79
CA LEU A 152 -6.79 -20.09 9.54
C LEU A 152 -6.22 -21.51 9.65
N GLU A 153 -5.52 -21.83 10.74
CA GLU A 153 -4.97 -23.17 10.97
C GLU A 153 -6.05 -24.24 11.13
N ALA A 154 -7.17 -23.91 11.78
CA ALA A 154 -8.31 -24.82 11.90
C ALA A 154 -8.92 -25.15 10.52
N HIS A 155 -9.01 -24.17 9.63
CA HIS A 155 -9.55 -24.34 8.28
C HIS A 155 -8.53 -24.97 7.32
N ARG A 156 -7.23 -24.79 7.56
CA ARG A 156 -6.14 -25.32 6.72
C ARG A 156 -6.27 -26.81 6.45
N LYS A 157 -6.66 -27.60 7.45
CA LYS A 157 -6.88 -29.06 7.29
C LYS A 157 -8.01 -29.38 6.32
N SER A 158 -9.13 -28.65 6.42
CA SER A 158 -10.28 -28.83 5.53
C SER A 158 -9.94 -28.46 4.10
N VAL A 159 -9.23 -27.34 3.92
CA VAL A 159 -8.79 -26.85 2.61
C VAL A 159 -7.77 -27.80 1.99
N ARG A 160 -6.80 -28.31 2.76
CA ARG A 160 -5.81 -29.28 2.25
C ARG A 160 -6.47 -30.60 1.85
N ALA A 161 -7.49 -31.05 2.59
CA ALA A 161 -8.24 -32.27 2.25
C ALA A 161 -9.03 -32.12 0.94
N SER A 162 -9.65 -30.96 0.68
CA SER A 162 -10.37 -30.71 -0.58
C SER A 162 -9.45 -30.58 -1.82
N MET A 163 -8.13 -30.56 -1.60
CA MET A 163 -7.09 -30.35 -2.62
C MET A 163 -6.21 -31.59 -2.87
N GLN A 164 -6.35 -32.69 -2.11
CA GLN A 164 -5.42 -33.83 -2.15
C GLN A 164 -5.26 -34.48 -3.53
N ASP A 165 -6.32 -34.54 -4.33
CA ASP A 165 -6.32 -35.16 -5.66
C ASP A 165 -6.25 -34.15 -6.81
N LYS A 166 -5.98 -32.87 -6.50
CA LYS A 166 -5.97 -31.77 -7.48
C LYS A 166 -4.55 -31.39 -7.86
N THR A 167 -4.34 -31.13 -9.15
CA THR A 167 -3.11 -30.49 -9.62
C THR A 167 -3.02 -29.04 -9.13
N PRO A 168 -1.83 -28.45 -9.01
CA PRO A 168 -1.67 -27.04 -8.63
C PRO A 168 -2.52 -26.07 -9.48
N ALA A 169 -2.67 -26.34 -10.78
CA ALA A 169 -3.49 -25.52 -11.67
C ALA A 169 -4.98 -25.61 -11.35
N GLN A 170 -5.49 -26.81 -10.99
CA GLN A 170 -6.88 -26.99 -10.56
C GLN A 170 -7.14 -26.30 -9.22
N ILE A 171 -6.21 -26.40 -8.27
CA ILE A 171 -6.31 -25.71 -6.98
C ILE A 171 -6.40 -24.19 -7.18
N LEU A 172 -5.53 -23.62 -8.01
CA LEU A 172 -5.55 -22.19 -8.31
C LEU A 172 -6.86 -21.76 -8.99
N SER A 173 -7.35 -22.55 -9.94
CA SER A 173 -8.62 -22.29 -10.62
C SER A 173 -9.81 -22.33 -9.64
N ASP A 174 -9.84 -23.28 -8.72
CA ASP A 174 -10.92 -23.41 -7.74
C ASP A 174 -10.89 -22.26 -6.73
N LEU A 175 -9.70 -21.87 -6.26
CA LEU A 175 -9.53 -20.72 -5.38
C LEU A 175 -9.90 -19.40 -6.08
N GLU A 176 -9.56 -19.26 -7.37
CA GLU A 176 -9.96 -18.10 -8.16
C GLU A 176 -11.48 -18.02 -8.28
N HIS A 177 -12.14 -19.15 -8.55
CA HIS A 177 -13.59 -19.23 -8.58
C HIS A 177 -14.21 -18.88 -7.22
N GLU A 178 -13.75 -19.48 -6.12
CA GLU A 178 -14.28 -19.19 -4.78
C GLU A 178 -14.09 -17.71 -4.38
N VAL A 179 -12.91 -17.14 -4.63
CA VAL A 179 -12.63 -15.73 -4.28
C VAL A 179 -13.48 -14.77 -5.11
N VAL A 180 -13.69 -15.06 -6.39
CA VAL A 180 -14.51 -14.22 -7.28
C VAL A 180 -16.01 -14.39 -6.99
N GLU A 181 -16.49 -15.62 -6.82
CA GLU A 181 -17.92 -15.87 -6.56
C GLU A 181 -18.37 -15.36 -5.19
N HIS A 182 -17.54 -15.51 -4.16
CA HIS A 182 -17.87 -15.06 -2.81
C HIS A 182 -17.41 -13.64 -2.50
N ASP A 183 -16.75 -12.96 -3.46
CA ASP A 183 -16.18 -11.62 -3.30
C ASP A 183 -15.39 -11.49 -1.99
N PHE A 184 -14.53 -12.48 -1.70
CA PHE A 184 -13.83 -12.56 -0.43
C PHE A 184 -12.60 -11.63 -0.41
N ARG A 185 -12.63 -10.59 0.45
CA ARG A 185 -11.61 -9.53 0.45
C ARG A 185 -10.74 -9.56 1.68
N ILE A 186 -9.43 -9.58 1.42
CA ILE A 186 -8.40 -9.39 2.42
C ILE A 186 -7.75 -8.02 2.23
N TRP A 187 -7.61 -7.29 3.33
CA TRP A 187 -6.99 -5.96 3.34
C TRP A 187 -5.52 -6.06 3.75
N PHE A 188 -4.63 -5.97 2.77
CA PHE A 188 -3.19 -6.06 2.96
C PHE A 188 -2.60 -4.71 3.44
N ALA A 189 -1.61 -4.78 4.34
CA ALA A 189 -0.77 -3.66 4.77
C ALA A 189 0.58 -4.21 5.25
N ASP A 190 1.60 -3.34 5.33
CA ASP A 190 2.96 -3.74 5.72
C ASP A 190 3.01 -4.50 7.06
N HIS A 191 2.19 -4.08 8.02
CA HIS A 191 2.15 -4.67 9.35
C HIS A 191 1.34 -5.96 9.43
N GLY A 192 0.48 -6.24 8.43
CA GLY A 192 -0.31 -7.46 8.36
C GLY A 192 -1.58 -7.32 7.52
N LYS A 193 -2.39 -8.37 7.57
CA LYS A 193 -3.57 -8.61 6.72
C LYS A 193 -4.83 -8.54 7.59
N CYS A 194 -5.88 -7.89 7.10
CA CYS A 194 -7.16 -7.77 7.81
C CYS A 194 -8.26 -8.54 7.05
N LEU A 195 -8.86 -9.51 7.72
CA LEU A 195 -9.93 -10.38 7.22
C LEU A 195 -11.26 -9.96 7.86
N ILE A 196 -11.59 -8.67 7.74
CA ILE A 196 -12.75 -8.08 8.42
C ILE A 196 -14.06 -8.76 8.04
N GLU A 197 -14.22 -9.17 6.79
CA GLU A 197 -15.44 -9.83 6.29
C GLU A 197 -15.79 -11.12 7.03
N LEU A 198 -14.80 -11.79 7.63
CA LEU A 198 -15.06 -12.98 8.45
C LEU A 198 -15.67 -12.64 9.81
N LYS A 199 -15.34 -11.46 10.35
CA LYS A 199 -15.76 -11.00 11.67
C LYS A 199 -15.95 -9.47 11.74
N PRO A 200 -16.91 -8.89 11.00
CA PRO A 200 -17.05 -7.43 10.89
C PRO A 200 -17.17 -6.72 12.25
N GLU A 201 -18.01 -7.27 13.12
CA GLU A 201 -18.30 -6.70 14.44
C GLU A 201 -17.11 -6.77 15.42
N SER A 202 -16.12 -7.60 15.12
CA SER A 202 -14.91 -7.76 15.93
C SER A 202 -13.77 -6.82 15.50
N ALA A 203 -13.99 -5.99 14.48
CA ALA A 203 -13.00 -5.06 13.96
C ALA A 203 -12.72 -3.93 14.97
N ARG A 204 -11.60 -4.04 15.70
CA ARG A 204 -11.23 -3.04 16.74
C ARG A 204 -11.13 -1.61 16.23
N CYS A 205 -10.74 -1.40 14.97
CA CYS A 205 -10.69 -0.05 14.39
C CYS A 205 -12.09 0.59 14.28
N HIS A 206 -13.13 -0.19 13.99
CA HIS A 206 -14.52 0.28 14.01
C HIS A 206 -15.06 0.43 15.42
N GLN A 207 -14.68 -0.46 16.35
CA GLN A 207 -15.07 -0.36 17.75
C GLN A 207 -14.54 0.92 18.40
N ILE A 208 -13.27 1.26 18.16
CA ILE A 208 -12.66 2.51 18.64
C ILE A 208 -13.33 3.74 17.98
N ALA A 209 -13.66 3.64 16.70
CA ALA A 209 -14.30 4.72 15.96
C ALA A 209 -15.79 4.91 16.30
N GLY A 210 -16.43 3.93 16.95
CA GLY A 210 -17.89 3.91 17.13
C GLY A 210 -18.66 3.67 15.83
N THR A 211 -18.03 3.05 14.83
CA THR A 211 -18.60 2.80 13.49
C THR A 211 -18.81 1.32 13.19
N THR A 212 -19.00 0.50 14.23
CA THR A 212 -19.14 -0.96 14.07
C THR A 212 -20.46 -1.30 13.41
N HIS A 213 -20.39 -2.10 12.34
CA HIS A 213 -21.54 -2.60 11.61
C HIS A 213 -21.29 -4.05 11.15
N TRP A 214 -22.34 -4.84 11.11
CA TRP A 214 -22.26 -6.25 10.69
C TRP A 214 -21.93 -6.41 9.20
N GLU A 215 -22.19 -5.37 8.38
CA GLU A 215 -21.81 -5.31 6.96
C GLU A 215 -20.43 -4.67 6.71
N ASP A 216 -19.65 -4.37 7.76
CA ASP A 216 -18.33 -3.79 7.57
C ASP A 216 -17.43 -4.75 6.78
N SER A 217 -17.14 -4.40 5.52
CA SER A 217 -16.28 -5.17 4.61
C SER A 217 -14.92 -4.51 4.39
N ASN A 218 -14.68 -3.35 4.99
CA ASN A 218 -13.41 -2.65 4.95
C ASN A 218 -13.00 -2.14 6.33
N PRO A 219 -11.70 -2.07 6.66
CA PRO A 219 -11.26 -1.49 7.92
C PRO A 219 -11.55 0.01 7.98
N ASN A 220 -11.69 0.54 9.19
CA ASN A 220 -11.71 1.97 9.43
C ASN A 220 -10.27 2.51 9.36
N PHE A 221 -9.89 3.02 8.19
CA PHE A 221 -8.52 3.48 7.89
C PHE A 221 -8.01 4.59 8.80
N GLN A 222 -8.90 5.39 9.40
CA GLN A 222 -8.50 6.42 10.36
C GLN A 222 -7.95 5.82 11.66
N TYR A 223 -8.47 4.68 12.09
CA TYR A 223 -8.11 3.99 13.34
C TYR A 223 -7.36 2.67 13.13
N ARG A 224 -7.06 2.34 11.87
CA ARG A 224 -6.27 1.17 11.47
C ARG A 224 -4.78 1.47 11.71
N GLU A 225 -4.33 1.21 12.94
CA GLU A 225 -2.91 1.30 13.29
C GLU A 225 -2.34 -0.03 13.80
N PRO A 226 -1.01 -0.25 13.73
CA PRO A 226 -0.40 -1.51 14.14
C PRO A 226 -0.72 -1.92 15.58
N SER A 227 -0.74 -0.97 16.53
CA SER A 227 -1.00 -1.27 17.94
C SER A 227 -2.46 -1.70 18.19
N VAL A 228 -3.40 -1.18 17.38
CA VAL A 228 -4.81 -1.60 17.38
C VAL A 228 -4.95 -2.98 16.74
N CYS A 229 -4.34 -3.16 15.56
CA CYS A 229 -4.48 -4.36 14.75
C CYS A 229 -3.94 -5.61 15.45
N VAL A 230 -2.81 -5.52 16.18
CA VAL A 230 -2.24 -6.69 16.89
C VAL A 230 -3.24 -7.33 17.87
N GLY A 231 -4.12 -6.55 18.49
CA GLY A 231 -5.15 -7.09 19.37
C GLY A 231 -6.49 -7.38 18.67
N CYS A 232 -6.61 -7.15 17.37
CA CYS A 232 -7.85 -7.31 16.62
C CYS A 232 -8.07 -8.77 16.22
N GLU A 233 -9.29 -9.30 16.36
CA GLU A 233 -9.62 -10.66 15.94
C GLU A 233 -9.49 -10.88 14.43
N CYS A 234 -9.68 -9.82 13.65
CA CYS A 234 -9.63 -9.88 12.18
C CYS A 234 -8.18 -9.89 11.63
N PHE A 235 -7.16 -9.90 12.49
CA PHE A 235 -5.79 -9.62 12.09
C PHE A 235 -4.93 -10.87 11.95
N LEU A 236 -4.26 -10.96 10.80
CA LEU A 236 -3.36 -12.05 10.42
C LEU A 236 -2.00 -11.47 10.02
N ILE A 237 -0.93 -12.12 10.41
CA ILE A 237 0.45 -11.73 10.08
C ILE A 237 1.16 -12.96 9.53
N ASP A 238 1.94 -12.80 8.48
CA ASP A 238 2.86 -13.81 7.96
C ASP A 238 4.26 -13.21 7.74
N ARG A 239 5.16 -14.01 7.16
CA ARG A 239 6.55 -13.61 6.93
C ARG A 239 6.72 -12.41 6.01
N GLU A 240 5.74 -12.05 5.18
CA GLU A 240 5.85 -10.85 4.33
C GLU A 240 5.89 -9.57 5.16
N SER A 241 5.27 -9.59 6.35
CA SER A 241 5.26 -8.45 7.28
C SER A 241 6.49 -8.37 8.19
N SER A 242 7.41 -9.34 8.13
CA SER A 242 8.62 -9.40 8.96
C SER A 242 9.44 -8.11 8.92
N GLY A 243 9.66 -7.55 7.72
CA GLY A 243 10.44 -6.32 7.54
C GLY A 243 9.86 -5.14 8.31
N PHE A 244 8.53 -4.99 8.33
CA PHE A 244 7.86 -3.97 9.12
C PHE A 244 8.08 -4.18 10.62
N TRP A 245 7.87 -5.40 11.10
CA TRP A 245 7.99 -5.73 12.53
C TRP A 245 9.43 -5.61 13.02
N ARG A 246 10.41 -6.02 12.21
CA ARG A 246 11.84 -5.84 12.49
C ARG A 246 12.20 -4.37 12.62
N LYS A 247 11.77 -3.53 11.67
CA LYS A 247 11.99 -2.09 11.75
C LYS A 247 11.34 -1.49 13.00
N ARG A 248 10.10 -1.88 13.29
CA ARG A 248 9.39 -1.43 14.50
C ARG A 248 10.11 -1.85 15.78
N TYR A 249 10.64 -3.07 15.85
CA TYR A 249 11.46 -3.54 16.97
C TYR A 249 12.69 -2.64 17.13
N LEU A 250 13.52 -2.52 16.10
CA LEU A 250 14.77 -1.77 16.13
C LEU A 250 14.56 -0.30 16.53
N ASP A 251 13.59 0.38 15.91
CA ASP A 251 13.31 1.80 16.19
C ASP A 251 12.89 2.01 17.66
N ASN A 252 12.00 1.17 18.19
CA ASN A 252 11.50 1.31 19.56
C ASN A 252 12.53 0.83 20.60
N HIS A 253 13.26 -0.25 20.31
CA HIS A 253 14.31 -0.77 21.18
C HIS A 253 15.46 0.24 21.32
N GLN A 254 15.92 0.82 20.21
CA GLN A 254 16.95 1.86 20.22
C GLN A 254 16.51 3.11 20.98
N ALA A 255 15.24 3.52 20.87
CA ALA A 255 14.70 4.63 21.64
C ALA A 255 14.73 4.35 23.15
N VAL A 256 14.39 3.14 23.58
CA VAL A 256 14.47 2.72 24.99
C VAL A 256 15.92 2.73 25.49
N LEU A 257 16.86 2.14 24.74
CA LEU A 257 18.28 2.12 25.12
C LEU A 257 18.85 3.54 25.26
N ASN A 258 18.53 4.44 24.32
CA ASN A 258 18.98 5.82 24.38
C ASN A 258 18.40 6.55 25.60
N ALA A 259 17.13 6.30 25.94
CA ALA A 259 16.49 6.88 27.11
C ALA A 259 17.09 6.36 28.42
N GLU A 260 17.43 5.06 28.49
CA GLU A 260 18.08 4.46 29.65
C GLU A 260 19.47 5.04 29.90
N ARG A 261 20.26 5.28 28.84
CA ARG A 261 21.58 5.94 28.95
C ARG A 261 21.54 7.34 29.56
N ILE A 262 20.45 8.08 29.36
CA ILE A 262 20.26 9.43 29.91
C ILE A 262 19.41 9.45 31.19
N GLY A 263 19.13 8.29 31.79
CA GLY A 263 18.37 8.17 33.04
C GLY A 263 16.86 8.42 32.92
N ARG A 264 16.30 8.44 31.70
CA ARG A 264 14.87 8.71 31.41
C ARG A 264 14.10 7.47 30.92
N GLY A 265 14.62 6.27 31.16
CA GLY A 265 14.06 5.01 30.65
C GLY A 265 12.59 4.75 31.05
N ASN A 266 12.14 5.27 32.20
CA ASN A 266 10.77 5.13 32.69
C ASN A 266 9.75 5.88 31.82
N GLU A 267 10.16 6.95 31.14
CA GLU A 267 9.28 7.75 30.27
C GLU A 267 8.99 7.05 28.93
N PHE A 268 9.76 6.01 28.59
CA PHE A 268 9.69 5.29 27.31
C PHE A 268 8.92 3.96 27.42
N TYR A 269 7.98 3.87 28.37
CA TYR A 269 7.15 2.67 28.58
C TYR A 269 6.44 2.20 27.30
N VAL A 270 5.85 3.13 26.53
CA VAL A 270 5.15 2.80 25.27
C VAL A 270 6.11 2.21 24.23
N ALA A 271 7.32 2.78 24.10
CA ALA A 271 8.33 2.23 23.18
C ALA A 271 8.75 0.82 23.61
N ARG A 272 8.95 0.60 24.92
CA ARG A 272 9.27 -0.72 25.47
C ARG A 272 8.18 -1.76 25.16
N GLN A 273 6.91 -1.39 25.33
CA GLN A 273 5.78 -2.26 25.00
C GLN A 273 5.72 -2.57 23.50
N ARG A 274 5.95 -1.57 22.63
CA ARG A 274 5.96 -1.75 21.18
C ARG A 274 7.13 -2.61 20.69
N ALA A 275 8.31 -2.47 21.29
CA ALA A 275 9.46 -3.32 21.00
C ALA A 275 9.17 -4.79 21.39
N ARG A 276 8.68 -5.02 22.61
CA ARG A 276 8.27 -6.37 23.07
C ARG A 276 7.21 -7.00 22.17
N GLN A 277 6.20 -6.23 21.79
CA GLN A 277 5.16 -6.68 20.87
C GLN A 277 5.74 -7.12 19.51
N ALA A 278 6.64 -6.31 18.94
CA ALA A 278 7.28 -6.63 17.67
C ALA A 278 8.19 -7.87 17.77
N ALA A 279 8.97 -7.99 18.85
CA ALA A 279 9.82 -9.16 19.11
C ALA A 279 9.00 -10.45 19.23
N ALA A 280 7.89 -10.43 19.98
CA ALA A 280 7.01 -11.58 20.12
C ALA A 280 6.42 -12.04 18.78
N ILE A 281 6.04 -11.10 17.91
CA ILE A 281 5.53 -11.41 16.57
C ILE A 281 6.64 -12.05 15.71
N LEU A 282 7.84 -11.46 15.70
CA LEU A 282 8.98 -11.99 14.93
C LEU A 282 9.35 -13.40 15.38
N HIS A 283 9.38 -13.64 16.70
CA HIS A 283 9.64 -14.97 17.26
C HIS A 283 8.63 -16.01 16.75
N VAL A 284 7.32 -15.68 16.76
CA VAL A 284 6.28 -16.58 16.20
C VAL A 284 6.50 -16.85 14.72
N LEU A 285 6.99 -15.87 13.95
CA LEU A 285 7.29 -16.05 12.51
C LEU A 285 8.59 -16.84 12.25
N GLY A 286 9.31 -17.22 13.32
CA GLY A 286 10.60 -17.93 13.27
C GLY A 286 11.80 -17.01 13.06
N GLU A 287 11.66 -15.73 13.40
CA GLU A 287 12.74 -14.74 13.37
C GLU A 287 13.07 -14.29 14.79
N ASP A 288 14.17 -14.80 15.34
CA ASP A 288 14.67 -14.31 16.61
C ASP A 288 15.42 -13.00 16.37
N VAL A 289 14.90 -11.93 16.97
CA VAL A 289 15.65 -10.68 17.16
C VAL A 289 16.37 -10.80 18.49
N GLU A 290 17.70 -10.84 18.45
CA GLU A 290 18.50 -10.92 19.68
C GLU A 290 18.10 -9.76 20.63
N GLU A 291 17.75 -10.11 21.88
CA GLU A 291 17.55 -9.13 22.97
C GLU A 291 18.87 -8.46 23.37
N ASN A 292 19.99 -8.92 22.82
CA ASN A 292 21.32 -8.37 23.06
C ASN A 292 21.66 -7.34 22.00
N GLY A 293 21.41 -6.07 22.31
CA GLY A 293 22.18 -5.01 21.68
C GLY A 293 23.65 -5.20 22.07
N HIS A 294 24.46 -5.80 21.20
CA HIS A 294 25.89 -5.56 20.97
C HIS A 294 26.26 -6.17 19.61
N ASP A 295 27.12 -5.45 18.89
CA ASP A 295 27.83 -5.83 17.65
C ASP A 295 27.12 -5.61 16.29
N ALA A 296 27.17 -4.36 15.82
CA ALA A 296 28.08 -3.95 14.73
C ALA A 296 28.20 -2.41 14.67
#